data_AF-K5YTZ4-F1
#
_entry.id   AF-K5YTZ4-F1
#
_cell.length_a   1.000
_cell.length_b   1.000
_cell.length_c   1.000
_cell.angle_alpha   90.00
_cell.angle_beta   90.00
_cell.angle_gamma   90.00
#
_symmetry.space_group_name_H-M   'P 1'
#
loop_
_entity.id
_entity.type
_entity.pdbx_description
1 polymer ?
#
loop_
_entity_poly.entity_id
_entity_poly.type
_entity_poly.pdbx_seq_one_letter_code
_entity_poly.pdbx_strand_id
1 'polypeptide(L)'
;METPPFPDAGRLEAIAGTLADALGVVRDLNERLNRLDRLMLSGQPHEIQSEAGEIEQRMQEAQPVFSAITAAMTQMQARSFDDAAARLRENEALPAARLAEELRAALAQFSRKSGSASRRASQLHRGLNLSLRALQSLGMHESGRLIAEA
;
A
#
# COMPACT_ATOMS: atom_id res chain seq x y z
N MET A 1 34.30 15.35 -16.66
CA MET A 1 33.30 15.05 -15.61
C MET A 1 33.55 13.61 -15.21
N GLU A 2 34.31 13.40 -14.14
CA GLU A 2 34.52 12.06 -13.60
C GLU A 2 33.19 11.57 -13.01
N THR A 3 32.70 10.46 -13.50
CA THR A 3 31.59 9.72 -12.90
C THR A 3 32.02 9.37 -11.47
N PRO A 4 31.26 9.77 -10.42
CA PRO A 4 31.62 9.38 -9.06
C PRO A 4 31.73 7.85 -8.98
N PRO A 5 32.70 7.31 -8.23
CA PRO A 5 32.92 5.88 -8.17
C PRO A 5 31.65 5.17 -7.68
N PHE A 6 31.22 4.16 -8.43
CA PHE A 6 30.10 3.32 -8.07
C PHE A 6 30.36 2.63 -6.71
N PRO A 7 29.32 2.30 -5.92
CA PRO A 7 29.45 1.57 -4.66
C PRO A 7 30.50 0.44 -4.69
N ASP A 8 31.39 0.42 -3.70
CA ASP A 8 32.22 -0.76 -3.42
C ASP A 8 31.35 -1.98 -3.03
N ALA A 9 31.97 -3.16 -2.96
CA ALA A 9 31.25 -4.41 -2.66
C ALA A 9 30.43 -4.36 -1.37
N GLY A 10 30.96 -3.73 -0.30
CA GLY A 10 30.24 -3.59 0.97
C GLY A 10 29.00 -2.68 0.85
N ARG A 11 29.09 -1.62 0.03
CA ARG A 11 27.93 -0.77 -0.24
C ARG A 11 26.90 -1.46 -1.14
N LEU A 12 27.32 -2.30 -2.08
CA LEU A 12 26.40 -3.13 -2.89
C LEU A 12 25.61 -4.12 -2.02
N GLU A 13 26.26 -4.75 -1.04
CA GLU A 13 25.60 -5.63 -0.06
C GLU A 13 24.59 -4.86 0.79
N ALA A 14 24.94 -3.66 1.27
CA ALA A 14 24.01 -2.81 2.02
C ALA A 14 22.78 -2.40 1.19
N ILE A 15 22.98 -2.06 -0.10
CA ILE A 15 21.88 -1.78 -1.02
C ILE A 15 21.00 -3.02 -1.22
N ALA A 16 21.62 -4.19 -1.41
CA ALA A 16 20.89 -5.44 -1.57
C ALA A 16 20.03 -5.76 -0.32
N GLY A 17 20.58 -5.59 0.89
CA GLY A 17 19.84 -5.74 2.13
C GLY A 17 18.66 -4.78 2.23
N THR A 18 18.88 -3.50 1.89
CA THR A 18 17.82 -2.48 1.87
C THR A 18 16.70 -2.84 0.89
N LEU A 19 17.03 -3.33 -0.31
CA LEU A 19 16.05 -3.76 -1.31
C LEU A 19 15.28 -5.02 -0.86
N ALA A 20 15.93 -5.94 -0.16
CA ALA A 20 15.30 -7.15 0.37
C ALA A 20 14.30 -6.82 1.50
N ASP A 21 14.71 -5.99 2.46
CA ASP A 21 13.83 -5.56 3.56
C ASP A 21 12.60 -4.83 3.03
N ALA A 22 12.82 -3.91 2.08
CA ALA A 22 11.76 -3.20 1.37
C ALA A 22 10.77 -4.13 0.68
N LEU A 23 11.29 -5.12 -0.05
CA LEU A 23 10.45 -6.08 -0.75
C LEU A 23 9.61 -6.90 0.24
N GLY A 24 10.19 -7.30 1.38
CA GLY A 24 9.48 -8.00 2.45
C GLY A 24 8.30 -7.19 2.97
N VAL A 25 8.53 -5.92 3.30
CA VAL A 25 7.50 -5.00 3.79
C VAL A 25 6.39 -4.77 2.75
N VAL A 26 6.74 -4.53 1.48
CA VAL A 26 5.74 -4.31 0.42
C VAL A 26 4.93 -5.58 0.13
N ARG A 27 5.52 -6.78 0.28
CA ARG A 27 4.80 -8.04 0.14
C ARG A 27 3.78 -8.24 1.28
N ASP A 28 4.18 -8.03 2.53
CA ASP A 28 3.27 -8.09 3.68
C ASP A 28 2.08 -7.13 3.50
N LEU A 29 2.35 -5.88 3.13
CA LEU A 29 1.31 -4.88 2.85
C LEU A 29 0.37 -5.33 1.71
N ASN A 30 0.89 -5.93 0.65
CA ASN A 30 0.08 -6.47 -0.45
C ASN A 30 -0.83 -7.63 -0.03
N GLU A 31 -0.36 -8.48 0.87
CA GLU A 31 -1.13 -9.61 1.42
C GLU A 31 -2.24 -9.11 2.34
N ARG A 32 -1.94 -8.12 3.17
CA ARG A 32 -2.94 -7.45 4.03
C ARG A 32 -4.00 -6.72 3.22
N LEU A 33 -3.61 -5.99 2.17
CA LEU A 33 -4.59 -5.39 1.25
C LEU A 33 -5.48 -6.44 0.58
N ASN A 34 -4.94 -7.62 0.21
CA ASN A 34 -5.77 -8.72 -0.28
C ASN A 34 -6.72 -9.27 0.79
N ARG A 35 -6.29 -9.32 2.06
CA ARG A 35 -7.14 -9.73 3.18
C ARG A 35 -8.25 -8.71 3.40
N LEU A 36 -7.94 -7.42 3.44
CA LEU A 36 -8.90 -6.33 3.54
C LEU A 36 -9.92 -6.38 2.40
N ASP A 37 -9.46 -6.59 1.16
CA ASP A 37 -10.35 -6.74 0.00
C ASP A 37 -11.33 -7.90 0.16
N ARG A 38 -10.88 -9.05 0.68
CA ARG A 38 -11.75 -10.20 0.98
C ARG A 38 -12.75 -9.90 2.10
N LEU A 39 -12.33 -9.23 3.17
CA LEU A 39 -13.20 -8.82 4.27
C LEU A 39 -14.27 -7.80 3.82
N MET A 40 -13.91 -6.88 2.94
CA MET A 40 -14.88 -5.95 2.34
C MET A 40 -15.94 -6.67 1.51
N LEU A 41 -15.62 -7.83 0.91
CA LEU A 41 -16.58 -8.65 0.17
C LEU A 41 -17.44 -9.52 1.10
N SER A 42 -16.94 -9.95 2.25
CA SER A 42 -17.72 -10.71 3.24
C SER A 42 -18.69 -9.83 4.05
N GLY A 43 -18.45 -8.50 4.08
CA GLY A 43 -19.33 -7.54 4.73
C GLY A 43 -19.22 -7.52 6.25
N GLN A 44 -18.07 -7.87 6.82
CA GLN A 44 -17.80 -7.92 8.27
C GLN A 44 -17.17 -6.61 8.77
N PRO A 45 -17.92 -5.62 9.28
CA PRO A 45 -17.41 -4.25 9.46
C PRO A 45 -16.32 -4.14 10.53
N HIS A 46 -16.43 -4.89 11.62
CA HIS A 46 -15.45 -4.90 12.70
C HIS A 46 -14.10 -5.46 12.23
N GLU A 47 -14.12 -6.53 11.44
CA GLU A 47 -12.90 -7.15 10.90
C GLU A 47 -12.25 -6.24 9.85
N ILE A 48 -13.05 -5.57 9.02
CA ILE A 48 -12.55 -4.56 8.07
C ILE A 48 -11.83 -3.43 8.81
N GLN A 49 -12.42 -2.92 9.89
CA GLN A 49 -11.81 -1.83 10.68
C GLN A 49 -10.51 -2.29 11.36
N SER A 50 -10.49 -3.50 11.93
CA SER A 50 -9.29 -4.08 12.54
C SER A 50 -8.16 -4.22 11.52
N GLU A 51 -8.44 -4.82 10.35
CA GLU A 51 -7.43 -5.01 9.31
C GLU A 51 -6.93 -3.68 8.74
N ALA A 52 -7.81 -2.70 8.56
CA ALA A 52 -7.41 -1.37 8.11
C ALA A 52 -6.47 -0.70 9.12
N GLY A 53 -6.75 -0.80 10.42
CA GLY A 53 -5.87 -0.30 11.48
C GLY A 53 -4.50 -0.99 11.49
N GLU A 54 -4.46 -2.31 11.29
CA GLU A 54 -3.19 -3.04 11.18
C GLU A 54 -2.39 -2.60 9.94
N ILE A 55 -3.04 -2.37 8.80
CA ILE A 55 -2.38 -1.86 7.59
C ILE A 55 -1.78 -0.46 7.83
N GLU A 56 -2.52 0.42 8.50
CA GLU A 56 -2.04 1.76 8.85
C GLU A 56 -0.81 1.69 9.77
N GLN A 57 -0.85 0.84 10.80
CA GLN A 57 0.29 0.62 11.68
C GLN A 57 1.51 0.10 10.91
N ARG A 58 1.33 -0.91 10.06
CA ARG A 58 2.41 -1.46 9.23
C ARG A 58 2.98 -0.43 8.26
N MET A 59 2.14 0.43 7.69
CA MET A 59 2.58 1.55 6.85
C MET A 59 3.43 2.56 7.63
N GLN A 60 3.12 2.81 8.90
CA GLN A 60 3.94 3.67 9.77
C GLN A 60 5.28 3.01 10.10
N GLU A 61 5.27 1.73 10.47
CA GLU A 61 6.48 0.93 10.72
C GLU A 61 7.38 0.82 9.47
N ALA A 62 6.78 0.86 8.28
CA ALA A 62 7.47 0.78 6.99
C ALA A 62 8.18 2.09 6.56
N GLN A 63 7.86 3.24 7.16
CA GLN A 63 8.42 4.54 6.73
C GLN A 63 9.96 4.58 6.71
N PRO A 64 10.68 4.09 7.73
CA PRO A 64 12.14 4.08 7.72
C PRO A 64 12.71 3.27 6.55
N VAL A 65 12.07 2.15 6.20
CA VAL A 65 12.48 1.30 5.09
C VAL A 65 12.28 2.01 3.76
N PHE A 66 11.16 2.68 3.55
CA PHE A 66 10.93 3.48 2.33
C PHE A 66 11.91 4.65 2.19
N SER A 67 12.27 5.28 3.32
CA SER A 67 13.33 6.29 3.35
C SER A 67 14.70 5.70 2.96
N ALA A 68 15.04 4.53 3.49
CA ALA A 68 16.28 3.83 3.17
C ALA A 68 16.39 3.47 1.67
N ILE A 69 15.29 3.02 1.04
CA ILE A 69 15.27 2.76 -0.41
C ILE A 69 15.53 4.05 -1.19
N THR A 70 14.92 5.17 -0.80
CA THR A 70 15.11 6.46 -1.47
C THR A 70 16.57 6.92 -1.38
N ALA A 71 17.19 6.72 -0.22
CA ALA A 71 18.61 6.97 -0.02
C ALA A 71 19.47 6.04 -0.89
N ALA A 72 19.17 4.74 -0.95
CA ALA A 72 19.88 3.78 -1.80
C ALA A 72 19.77 4.13 -3.28
N MET A 73 18.58 4.52 -3.76
CA MET A 73 18.38 5.01 -5.13
C MET A 73 19.19 6.28 -5.42
N THR A 74 19.24 7.22 -4.46
CA THR A 74 20.05 8.44 -4.60
C THR A 74 21.55 8.11 -4.67
N GLN A 75 22.03 7.20 -3.83
CA GLN A 75 23.43 6.74 -3.85
C GLN A 75 23.81 6.08 -5.18
N MET A 76 22.90 5.28 -5.75
CA MET A 76 23.08 4.69 -7.09
C MET A 76 22.90 5.70 -8.23
N GLN A 77 22.44 6.92 -7.93
CA GLN A 77 21.99 7.92 -8.92
C GLN A 77 20.92 7.35 -9.87
N ALA A 78 20.09 6.45 -9.35
CA ALA A 78 19.04 5.80 -10.10
C ALA A 78 17.77 6.64 -10.07
N ARG A 79 17.23 6.96 -11.26
CA ARG A 79 15.97 7.71 -11.40
C ARG A 79 14.73 6.82 -11.34
N SER A 80 14.91 5.52 -11.50
CA SER A 80 13.86 4.51 -11.43
C SER A 80 14.44 3.18 -10.95
N PHE A 81 13.57 2.24 -10.56
CA PHE A 81 14.01 0.88 -10.26
C PHE A 81 14.60 0.14 -11.47
N ASP A 82 14.21 0.52 -12.69
CA ASP A 82 14.82 -0.04 -13.92
C ASP A 82 16.25 0.45 -14.11
N ASP A 83 16.48 1.75 -13.86
CA ASP A 83 17.80 2.38 -13.88
C ASP A 83 18.68 1.77 -12.76
N ALA A 84 18.11 1.57 -11.57
CA ALA A 84 18.80 0.89 -10.47
C ALA A 84 19.20 -0.55 -10.84
N ALA A 85 18.29 -1.34 -11.42
CA ALA A 85 18.57 -2.71 -11.83
C ALA A 85 19.64 -2.78 -12.93
N ALA A 86 19.60 -1.86 -13.90
CA ALA A 86 20.61 -1.77 -14.95
C ALA A 86 22.00 -1.49 -14.36
N ARG A 87 22.11 -0.49 -13.49
CA ARG A 87 23.36 -0.13 -12.82
C ARG A 87 23.89 -1.24 -11.92
N LEU A 88 23.02 -1.95 -11.21
CA LEU A 88 23.41 -3.11 -10.40
C LEU A 88 23.94 -4.25 -11.28
N ARG A 89 23.38 -4.47 -12.47
CA ARG A 89 23.90 -5.45 -13.45
C ARG A 89 25.26 -5.04 -14.00
N GLU A 90 25.46 -3.76 -14.31
CA GLU A 90 26.75 -3.23 -14.78
C GLU A 90 27.88 -3.44 -13.76
N ASN A 91 27.53 -3.60 -12.48
CA ASN A 91 28.47 -3.82 -11.38
C ASN A 91 28.40 -5.26 -10.84
N GLU A 92 27.93 -6.20 -11.66
CA GLU A 92 27.87 -7.65 -11.38
C GLU A 92 27.02 -8.04 -10.15
N ALA A 93 26.26 -7.11 -9.57
CA ALA A 93 25.36 -7.32 -8.44
C ALA A 93 24.00 -7.89 -8.91
N LEU A 94 24.03 -9.02 -9.63
CA LEU A 94 22.84 -9.64 -10.21
C LEU A 94 21.71 -9.94 -9.20
N PRO A 95 21.98 -10.42 -7.97
CA PRO A 95 20.93 -10.64 -6.98
C PRO A 95 20.23 -9.33 -6.58
N ALA A 96 20.98 -8.25 -6.38
CA ALA A 96 20.44 -6.94 -6.05
C ALA A 96 19.60 -6.36 -7.20
N ALA A 97 20.04 -6.56 -8.45
CA ALA A 97 19.27 -6.14 -9.62
C ALA A 97 17.89 -6.82 -9.68
N ARG A 98 17.82 -8.13 -9.40
CA ARG A 98 16.55 -8.86 -9.32
C ARG A 98 15.65 -8.32 -8.20
N LEU A 99 16.21 -8.00 -7.04
CA LEU A 99 15.46 -7.40 -5.94
C LEU A 99 14.84 -6.05 -6.34
N ALA A 100 15.58 -5.20 -7.08
CA ALA A 100 15.04 -3.94 -7.58
C ALA A 100 13.85 -4.15 -8.55
N GLU A 101 13.95 -5.12 -9.45
CA GLU A 101 12.88 -5.48 -10.39
C GLU A 101 11.65 -6.05 -9.66
N GLU A 102 11.86 -6.95 -8.68
CA GLU A 102 10.79 -7.51 -7.85
C GLU A 102 10.10 -6.45 -7.00
N LEU A 103 10.88 -5.55 -6.39
CA LEU A 103 10.37 -4.44 -5.60
C LEU A 103 9.53 -3.49 -6.46
N ARG A 104 9.97 -3.18 -7.69
CA ARG A 104 9.17 -2.41 -8.66
C ARG A 104 7.81 -3.08 -8.91
N ALA A 105 7.81 -4.38 -9.18
CA ALA A 105 6.58 -5.12 -9.45
C ALA A 105 5.64 -5.13 -8.23
N ALA A 106 6.20 -5.34 -7.03
CA ALA A 106 5.46 -5.36 -5.78
C ALA A 106 4.84 -3.97 -5.45
N LEU A 107 5.58 -2.88 -5.67
CA LEU A 107 5.08 -1.51 -5.51
C LEU A 107 3.98 -1.17 -6.53
N ALA A 108 4.12 -1.60 -7.78
CA ALA A 108 3.08 -1.44 -8.79
C ALA A 108 1.81 -2.24 -8.46
N GLN A 109 1.96 -3.42 -7.84
CA GLN A 109 0.82 -4.17 -7.32
C GLN A 109 0.18 -3.46 -6.13
N PHE A 110 0.98 -2.97 -5.19
CA PHE A 110 0.51 -2.24 -4.01
C PHE A 110 -0.29 -1.00 -4.39
N SER A 111 0.24 -0.16 -5.29
CA SER A 111 -0.43 1.05 -5.79
C SER A 111 -1.80 0.75 -6.41
N ARG A 112 -1.90 -0.33 -7.19
CA ARG A 112 -3.18 -0.74 -7.80
C ARG A 112 -4.20 -1.18 -6.74
N LYS A 113 -3.76 -1.97 -5.76
CA LYS A 113 -4.63 -2.52 -4.70
C LYS A 113 -5.08 -1.49 -3.68
N SER A 114 -4.17 -0.61 -3.24
CA SER A 114 -4.54 0.47 -2.32
C SER A 114 -5.56 1.42 -2.96
N GLY A 115 -5.41 1.70 -4.25
CA GLY A 115 -6.40 2.45 -5.03
C GLY A 115 -7.76 1.76 -5.13
N SER A 116 -7.82 0.44 -5.35
CA SER A 116 -9.09 -0.29 -5.39
C SER A 116 -9.78 -0.37 -4.04
N ALA A 117 -9.03 -0.64 -2.97
CA ALA A 117 -9.56 -0.68 -1.60
C ALA A 117 -10.15 0.69 -1.19
N SER A 118 -9.44 1.79 -1.49
CA SER A 118 -9.92 3.15 -1.23
C SER A 118 -11.22 3.50 -1.98
N ARG A 119 -11.31 3.13 -3.27
CA ARG A 119 -12.54 3.31 -4.05
C ARG A 119 -13.71 2.52 -3.47
N ARG A 120 -13.48 1.27 -3.05
CA ARG A 120 -14.51 0.41 -2.47
C ARG A 120 -15.00 0.95 -1.13
N ALA A 121 -14.09 1.35 -0.24
CA ALA A 121 -14.45 2.00 1.03
C ALA A 121 -15.33 3.24 0.82
N SER A 122 -14.97 4.09 -0.15
CA SER A 122 -15.75 5.28 -0.52
C SER A 122 -17.15 4.94 -1.04
N GLN A 123 -17.30 3.85 -1.81
CA GLN A 123 -18.59 3.37 -2.31
C GLN A 123 -19.47 2.81 -1.18
N LEU A 124 -18.90 2.01 -0.28
CA LEU A 124 -19.61 1.44 0.87
C LEU A 124 -20.18 2.54 1.78
N HIS A 125 -19.36 3.55 2.11
CA HIS A 125 -19.82 4.70 2.91
C HIS A 125 -20.99 5.45 2.27
N ARG A 126 -20.96 5.64 0.94
CA ARG A 126 -22.08 6.28 0.21
C ARG A 126 -23.33 5.42 0.23
N GLY A 127 -23.22 4.11 -0.02
CA GLY A 127 -24.35 3.18 -0.02
C GLY A 127 -25.03 3.07 1.35
N LEU A 128 -24.23 3.01 2.43
CA LEU A 128 -24.75 3.01 3.80
C LEU A 128 -25.48 4.30 4.14
N ASN A 129 -24.92 5.47 3.80
CA ASN A 129 -25.59 6.75 4.03
C ASN A 129 -26.92 6.87 3.27
N LEU A 130 -26.99 6.39 2.02
CA LEU A 130 -28.23 6.37 1.25
C LEU A 130 -29.27 5.43 1.89
N SER A 131 -28.83 4.26 2.35
CA SER A 131 -29.69 3.28 3.00
C SER A 131 -30.21 3.80 4.35
N LEU A 132 -29.35 4.46 5.14
CA LEU A 132 -29.74 5.11 6.39
C LEU A 132 -30.74 6.25 6.16
N ARG A 133 -30.53 7.10 5.13
CA ARG A 133 -31.50 8.14 4.76
C ARG A 133 -32.82 7.57 4.29
N ALA A 134 -32.80 6.48 3.52
CA ALA A 134 -34.01 5.78 3.08
C ALA A 134 -34.77 5.20 4.29
N LEU A 135 -34.08 4.53 5.22
CA LEU A 135 -34.67 4.03 6.46
C LEU A 135 -35.22 5.15 7.35
N GLN A 136 -34.51 6.28 7.46
CA GLN A 136 -35.00 7.47 8.17
C GLN A 136 -36.25 8.05 7.50
N SER A 137 -36.29 8.11 6.17
CA SER A 137 -37.48 8.60 5.44
C SER A 137 -38.70 7.70 5.65
N LEU A 138 -38.49 6.38 5.78
CA LEU A 138 -39.55 5.42 6.09
C LEU A 138 -40.01 5.53 7.55
N GLY A 139 -39.08 5.70 8.49
CA GLY A 139 -39.38 5.87 9.92
C GLY A 139 -39.95 7.24 10.33
N MET A 140 -39.80 8.28 9.49
CA MET A 140 -40.39 9.61 9.75
C MET A 140 -41.84 9.74 9.27
N HIS A 141 -42.36 8.80 8.48
CA HIS A 141 -43.76 8.84 8.03
C HIS A 141 -44.76 8.21 9.02
N GLU A 142 -44.31 7.39 9.98
CA GLU A 142 -45.20 6.80 11.00
C GLU A 142 -45.50 7.73 12.18
N SER A 143 -44.55 8.59 12.59
CA SER A 143 -44.72 9.48 13.75
C SER A 143 -45.54 10.75 13.47
N GLY A 144 -45.94 11.00 12.22
CA GLY A 144 -46.71 12.19 11.81
C GLY A 144 -48.23 11.98 11.74
N ARG A 145 -48.73 10.74 11.90
CA ARG A 145 -50.16 10.41 11.68
C ARG A 145 -50.96 10.07 12.94
N LEU A 146 -50.38 10.23 14.14
CA LEU A 146 -51.05 9.92 15.41
C LEU A 146 -51.38 11.15 16.29
N ILE A 147 -51.21 12.37 15.78
CA ILE A 147 -51.52 13.61 16.54
C ILE A 147 -52.54 14.51 15.81
N ALA A 148 -53.39 13.93 14.96
CA ALA A 148 -54.48 14.67 14.29
C ALA A 148 -55.89 14.16 14.66
N GLU A 149 -56.00 13.17 15.55
CA GLU A 149 -57.28 12.71 16.10
C GLU A 149 -57.13 12.43 17.60
N ALA A 150 -57.18 13.50 18.41
CA ALA A 150 -57.44 13.45 19.84
C ALA A 150 -58.12 14.76 20.27
#